data_AF-A0A4U7EV15-F1
#
_entry.id   AF-A0A4U7EV15-F1
#
_cell.length_a   1.000
_cell.length_b   1.000
_cell.length_c   1.000
_cell.angle_alpha   90.00
_cell.angle_beta   90.00
_cell.angle_gamma   90.00
#
_symmetry.space_group_name_H-M   'P 1'
#
loop_
_entity.id
_entity.type
_entity.pdbx_description
1 polymer ?
#
loop_
_entity_poly.entity_id
_entity_poly.type
_entity_poly.pdbx_seq_one_letter_code
_entity_poly.pdbx_strand_id
1 'polypeptide(L)'
;MLIEEVLDLINENSRDELESVLVEHTAQVESLREEYEVETLSELRNKLVEENLSTEEMRAIRNAASTWETLETEIRLSKHALQLYTDVTQLSDSDGDEGLAIA
;
A
#
# COMPACT_ATOMS: atom_id res chain seq x y z
N MET A 1 -14.42 -5.30 -0.39
CA MET A 1 -14.91 -5.59 0.98
C MET A 1 -13.67 -5.49 1.85
N LEU A 2 -13.32 -4.29 2.31
CA LEU A 2 -11.94 -3.99 2.75
C LEU A 2 -11.44 -4.84 3.92
N ILE A 3 -12.33 -5.30 4.81
CA ILE A 3 -11.94 -6.14 5.95
C ILE A 3 -11.62 -7.57 5.52
N GLU A 4 -12.38 -8.16 4.59
CA GLU A 4 -12.11 -9.52 4.10
C GLU A 4 -10.76 -9.59 3.37
N GLU A 5 -10.48 -8.61 2.51
CA GLU A 5 -9.20 -8.51 1.79
C GLU A 5 -7.99 -8.41 2.75
N VAL A 6 -8.13 -7.69 3.86
CA VAL A 6 -7.09 -7.60 4.90
C VAL A 6 -6.91 -8.92 5.65
N LEU A 7 -8.01 -9.64 5.93
CA LEU A 7 -7.94 -10.95 6.59
C LEU A 7 -7.32 -12.01 5.68
N ASP A 8 -7.64 -11.99 4.39
CA ASP A 8 -7.02 -12.88 3.40
C ASP A 8 -5.51 -12.62 3.33
N LEU A 9 -5.09 -11.35 3.28
CA LEU A 9 -3.67 -10.98 3.31
C LEU A 9 -2.93 -11.52 4.54
N ILE A 10 -3.52 -11.41 5.73
CA ILE A 10 -2.96 -11.93 6.99
C ILE A 10 -2.89 -13.46 7.00
N ASN A 11 -3.86 -14.14 6.37
CA ASN A 11 -3.88 -15.60 6.32
C ASN A 11 -2.87 -16.15 5.32
N GLU A 12 -2.60 -15.41 4.25
CA GLU A 12 -1.77 -15.86 3.13
C GLU A 12 -0.30 -15.43 3.22
N ASN A 13 0.01 -14.42 4.04
CA ASN A 13 1.35 -13.81 4.10
C ASN A 13 1.81 -13.69 5.55
N SER A 14 3.12 -13.83 5.76
CA SER A 14 3.77 -13.45 7.01
C SER A 14 3.94 -11.93 7.11
N ARG A 15 4.22 -11.45 8.34
CA ARG A 15 4.54 -10.04 8.61
C ARG A 15 5.72 -9.55 7.75
N ASP A 16 6.78 -10.34 7.65
CA ASP A 16 7.99 -9.97 6.90
C ASP A 16 7.71 -9.91 5.39
N GLU A 17 6.88 -10.82 4.86
CA GLU A 17 6.44 -10.78 3.46
C GLU A 17 5.63 -9.52 3.15
N LEU A 18 4.69 -9.14 4.03
CA LEU A 18 3.91 -7.92 3.89
C LEU A 18 4.78 -6.65 4.00
N GLU A 19 5.80 -6.64 4.86
CA GLU A 19 6.78 -5.54 4.93
C GLU A 19 7.58 -5.44 3.61
N SER A 20 8.01 -6.57 3.05
CA SER A 20 8.71 -6.60 1.76
C SER A 20 7.83 -6.10 0.62
N VAL A 21 6.59 -6.58 0.53
CA VAL A 21 5.60 -6.14 -0.47
C VAL A 21 5.32 -4.64 -0.34
N LEU A 22 5.18 -4.14 0.89
CA LEU A 22 4.97 -2.72 1.14
C LEU A 22 6.13 -1.86 0.61
N VAL A 23 7.38 -2.29 0.85
CA VAL A 23 8.57 -1.60 0.32
C VAL A 23 8.59 -1.63 -1.21
N GLU A 24 8.33 -2.79 -1.80
CA GLU A 24 8.32 -2.96 -3.25
C GLU A 24 7.26 -2.08 -3.92
N HIS A 25 6.01 -2.11 -3.44
CA HIS A 25 4.93 -1.31 -4.02
C HIS A 25 5.16 0.19 -3.83
N THR A 26 5.71 0.59 -2.68
CA THR A 26 6.08 1.99 -2.45
C THR A 26 7.17 2.43 -3.44
N ALA A 27 8.19 1.62 -3.67
CA ALA A 27 9.24 1.92 -4.65
C ALA A 27 8.70 2.02 -6.08
N GLN A 28 7.72 1.20 -6.45
CA GLN A 28 7.05 1.30 -7.76
C GLN A 28 6.27 2.62 -7.91
N VAL A 29 5.57 3.07 -6.86
CA VAL A 29 4.92 4.39 -6.86
C VAL A 29 5.95 5.50 -7.03
N GLU A 30 7.06 5.47 -6.27
CA GLU A 30 8.13 6.47 -6.42
C GLU A 30 8.75 6.45 -7.83
N SER A 31 8.93 5.28 -8.45
CA SER A 31 9.39 5.19 -9.83
C SER A 31 8.42 5.86 -10.82
N LEU A 32 7.10 5.70 -10.61
CA LEU A 32 6.09 6.36 -11.44
C LEU A 32 6.07 7.89 -11.21
N ARG A 33 6.31 8.34 -9.97
CA ARG A 33 6.44 9.76 -9.64
C ARG A 33 7.62 10.39 -10.38
N GLU A 34 8.77 9.74 -10.35
CA GLU A 34 9.98 10.17 -11.05
C GLU A 34 9.81 10.13 -12.57
N GLU A 35 9.26 9.05 -13.12
CA GLU A 35 9.07 8.88 -14.57
C GLU A 35 8.21 9.98 -15.18
N TYR A 36 7.14 10.38 -14.49
CA TYR A 36 6.20 11.39 -14.98
C TYR A 36 6.45 12.79 -14.40
N GLU A 37 7.41 12.96 -13.49
CA GLU A 37 7.67 14.22 -12.78
C GLU A 37 6.42 14.77 -12.08
N VAL A 38 5.76 13.91 -11.28
CA VAL A 38 4.53 14.24 -10.55
C VAL A 38 4.58 13.73 -9.12
N GLU A 39 3.95 14.43 -8.20
CA GLU A 39 3.92 14.07 -6.79
C GLU A 39 2.67 13.25 -6.44
N THR A 40 1.60 13.36 -7.23
CA THR A 40 0.30 12.73 -6.95
C THR A 40 -0.33 12.07 -8.18
N LEU A 41 -1.18 11.07 -7.93
CA LEU A 41 -2.03 10.45 -8.96
C LEU A 41 -2.93 11.49 -9.68
N SER A 42 -3.37 12.53 -8.98
CA SER A 42 -4.17 13.60 -9.59
C SER A 42 -3.35 14.41 -10.59
N GLU A 43 -2.09 14.72 -10.29
CA GLU A 43 -1.20 15.41 -11.20
C GLU A 43 -0.88 14.56 -12.43
N LEU A 44 -0.64 13.25 -12.25
CA LEU A 44 -0.49 12.33 -13.37
C LEU A 44 -1.71 12.34 -14.29
N ARG A 45 -2.91 12.27 -13.72
CA ARG A 45 -4.17 12.34 -14.47
C ARG A 45 -4.36 13.69 -15.17
N ASN A 46 -3.93 14.79 -14.56
CA ASN A 46 -4.01 16.13 -15.14
C ASN A 46 -3.16 16.28 -16.40
N LYS A 47 -2.07 15.51 -16.55
CA LYS A 47 -1.29 15.49 -17.79
C LYS A 47 -2.12 15.15 -19.02
N LEU A 48 -3.19 14.36 -18.88
CA LEU A 48 -4.09 14.02 -19.99
C LEU A 48 -4.81 15.24 -20.61
N VAL A 49 -4.80 16.39 -19.93
CA VAL A 49 -5.40 17.65 -20.39
C VAL A 49 -4.36 18.52 -21.11
N GLU A 50 -3.08 18.14 -21.11
CA GLU A 50 -2.02 18.86 -21.81
C GLU A 50 -2.21 18.82 -23.33
N GLU A 51 -1.89 19.93 -23.99
CA GLU A 51 -1.94 20.04 -25.43
C GLU A 51 -0.79 19.26 -26.07
N ASN A 52 -1.02 18.66 -27.25
CA ASN A 52 -0.04 17.93 -28.07
C ASN A 52 0.36 16.53 -27.60
N LEU A 53 -0.38 15.89 -26.69
CA LEU A 53 -0.19 14.45 -26.44
C LEU A 53 -0.61 13.62 -27.66
N SER A 54 0.25 12.70 -28.05
CA SER A 54 -0.10 11.62 -28.96
C SER A 54 -1.05 10.61 -28.31
N THR A 55 -1.74 9.83 -29.13
CA THR A 55 -2.60 8.73 -28.65
C THR A 55 -1.83 7.72 -27.79
N GLU A 56 -0.54 7.50 -28.10
CA GLU A 56 0.34 6.59 -27.37
C GLU A 56 0.69 7.13 -25.99
N GLU A 57 1.08 8.40 -25.89
CA GLU A 57 1.35 9.06 -24.60
C GLU A 57 0.10 9.11 -23.72
N MET A 58 -1.07 9.45 -24.30
CA MET A 58 -2.34 9.40 -23.56
C MET A 58 -2.64 7.99 -23.03
N ARG A 59 -2.27 6.94 -23.76
CA ARG A 59 -2.46 5.55 -23.32
C ARG A 59 -1.48 5.18 -22.21
N ALA A 60 -0.21 5.60 -22.34
CA ALA A 60 0.81 5.40 -21.31
C ALA A 60 0.39 6.04 -19.98
N ILE A 61 -0.01 7.32 -20.00
CA ILE A 61 -0.46 8.04 -18.80
C ILE A 61 -1.67 7.35 -18.15
N ARG A 62 -2.66 6.91 -18.95
CA ARG A 62 -3.83 6.18 -18.41
C ARG A 62 -3.44 4.85 -17.75
N ASN A 63 -2.52 4.11 -18.36
CA ASN A 63 -2.04 2.84 -17.80
C ASN A 63 -1.27 3.09 -16.50
N ALA A 64 -0.34 4.04 -16.50
CA ALA A 64 0.42 4.44 -15.32
C ALA A 64 -0.50 4.89 -14.17
N ALA A 65 -1.53 5.68 -14.47
CA ALA A 65 -2.52 6.11 -13.48
C ALA A 65 -3.33 4.93 -12.90
N SER A 66 -3.69 3.95 -13.73
CA SER A 66 -4.38 2.73 -13.26
C SER A 66 -3.46 1.88 -12.38
N THR A 67 -2.20 1.71 -12.78
CA THR A 67 -1.20 0.96 -11.99
C THR A 67 -0.97 1.62 -10.64
N TRP A 68 -0.77 2.94 -10.61
CA TRP A 68 -0.60 3.68 -9.36
C TRP A 68 -1.81 3.51 -8.43
N GLU A 69 -3.04 3.65 -8.94
CA GLU A 69 -4.26 3.47 -8.13
C GLU A 69 -4.37 2.07 -7.50
N THR A 70 -3.97 1.03 -8.24
CA THR A 70 -3.86 -0.33 -7.72
C THR A 70 -2.79 -0.42 -6.62
N LEU A 71 -1.58 0.11 -6.87
CA LEU A 71 -0.50 0.10 -5.89
C LEU A 71 -0.87 0.84 -4.60
N GLU A 72 -1.52 2.00 -4.67
CA GLU A 72 -1.99 2.75 -3.50
C GLU A 72 -3.01 1.94 -2.67
N THR A 73 -3.86 1.18 -3.34
CA THR A 73 -4.82 0.29 -2.69
C THR A 73 -4.11 -0.85 -1.97
N GLU A 74 -3.16 -1.51 -2.63
CA GLU A 74 -2.38 -2.62 -2.06
C GLU A 74 -1.48 -2.16 -0.91
N ILE A 75 -0.86 -0.98 -1.03
CA ILE A 75 -0.09 -0.34 0.06
C ILE A 75 -0.98 -0.10 1.27
N ARG A 76 -2.19 0.43 1.08
CA ARG A 76 -3.13 0.68 2.17
C ARG A 76 -3.54 -0.62 2.86
N LEU A 77 -3.86 -1.66 2.09
CA LEU A 77 -4.22 -2.97 2.62
C LEU A 77 -3.07 -3.59 3.42
N SER A 78 -1.84 -3.56 2.87
CA SER A 78 -0.64 -4.07 3.54
C SER A 78 -0.37 -3.34 4.86
N LYS A 79 -0.50 -2.00 4.89
CA LYS A 79 -0.38 -1.21 6.12
C LYS A 79 -1.41 -1.61 7.18
N HIS A 80 -2.67 -1.82 6.77
CA HIS A 80 -3.71 -2.26 7.70
C HIS A 80 -3.46 -3.68 8.24
N ALA A 81 -3.00 -4.61 7.40
CA ALA A 81 -2.62 -5.94 7.81
C ALA A 81 -1.47 -5.93 8.84
N LEU A 82 -0.41 -5.14 8.57
CA LEU A 82 0.73 -4.97 9.48
C LEU A 82 0.34 -4.31 10.81
N GLN A 83 -0.62 -3.38 10.78
CA GLN A 83 -1.16 -2.78 12.00
C GLN A 83 -1.87 -3.84 12.86
N LEU A 84 -2.71 -4.68 12.26
CA LEU A 84 -3.39 -5.76 12.98
C LEU A 84 -2.42 -6.78 13.58
N TYR A 85 -1.34 -7.14 12.87
CA TYR A 85 -0.28 -7.96 13.47
C TYR A 85 0.28 -7.31 14.74
N THR A 86 0.56 -6.01 14.67
CA THR A 86 1.11 -5.25 15.80
C THR A 86 0.13 -5.20 16.97
N ASP A 87 -1.15 -4.93 16.70
CA ASP A 87 -2.20 -4.86 17.72
C ASP A 87 -2.39 -6.22 18.43
N VAL A 88 -2.41 -7.34 17.68
CA VAL A 88 -2.55 -8.69 18.25
C VAL A 88 -1.34 -9.08 19.11
N THR A 89 -0.13 -8.75 18.68
CA THR A 89 1.08 -9.02 19.47
C THR A 89 1.07 -8.22 20.78
N GLN A 90 0.71 -6.94 20.74
CA GLN A 90 0.64 -6.09 21.94
C GLN A 90 -0.41 -6.58 22.96
N LEU A 91 -1.57 -7.04 22.49
CA LEU A 91 -2.59 -7.61 23.37
C LEU A 91 -2.11 -8.90 24.04
N SER A 92 -1.41 -9.76 23.29
CA SER A 92 -0.87 -11.03 23.81
C SER A 92 0.23 -10.81 24.85
N ASP A 93 1.05 -9.77 24.67
CA ASP A 93 2.11 -9.41 25.62
C ASP A 93 1.54 -8.79 26.92
N SER A 94 0.43 -8.04 26.83
CA SER A 94 -0.21 -7.40 27.99
C SER A 94 -0.91 -8.39 28.94
N ASP A 95 -1.49 -9.47 28.42
CA ASP A 95 -2.13 -10.51 29.23
C ASP A 95 -1.11 -11.36 30.03
N GLY A 96 0.19 -11.28 29.68
CA GLY A 96 1.27 -12.00 30.36
C GLY A 96 1.78 -11.34 31.65
N ASP A 97 1.51 -10.06 31.88
CA ASP A 97 2.13 -9.27 32.96
C ASP A 97 1.27 -9.12 34.23
N GLU A 98 -0.04 -9.46 34.17
CA GLU A 98 -0.94 -9.35 35.34
C GLU A 98 -0.79 -10.49 36.38
N GLY A 99 0.15 -11.43 36.20
CA GLY A 99 0.26 -12.65 37.01
C GLY A 99 1.26 -12.64 38.19
N LEU A 100 2.09 -11.60 38.39
CA LEU A 100 3.25 -11.69 39.30
C LEU A 100 3.31 -10.67 40.46
N ALA A 101 2.17 -10.14 40.90
CA ALA A 101 2.12 -9.27 42.09
C ALA A 101 1.11 -9.74 43.15
N ILE A 102 1.34 -10.92 43.73
CA ILE A 102 0.81 -11.25 45.06
C ILE A 102 1.97 -11.89 45.86
N ALA A 103 2.62 -11.07 46.69
CA ALA A 103 3.59 -11.49 47.71
C ALA A 103 2.98 -11.27 49.10
#